data_AF-A0A3E0AAU5-F1
#
_entry.id   AF-A0A3E0AAU5-F1
#
_cell.length_a   1.000
_cell.length_b   1.000
_cell.length_c   1.000
_cell.angle_alpha   90.00
_cell.angle_beta   90.00
_cell.angle_gamma   90.00
#
_symmetry.space_group_name_H-M   'P 1'
#
loop_
_entity.id
_entity.type
_entity.pdbx_description
1 polymer ?
#
loop_
_entity_poly.entity_id
_entity_poly.type
_entity_poly.pdbx_seq_one_letter_code
_entity_poly.pdbx_strand_id
1 'polypeptide(L)' 'MRLFRKMDEMELSINFKALRLAWLFGIIFLLVWVWMDWIIGRTFNSLGVILLVSQLIVYWAGQAFFKWQLGKDEE' A
#
# COMPACT_ATOMS: atom_id res chain seq x y z
N MET A 1 -21.80 14.21 12.43
CA MET A 1 -20.55 13.50 12.79
C MET A 1 -19.37 14.34 12.29
N ARG A 2 -18.68 15.05 13.19
CA ARG A 2 -17.60 16.01 12.88
C ARG A 2 -16.23 15.33 13.07
N LEU A 3 -15.89 14.36 12.22
CA LEU A 3 -14.61 13.64 12.33
C LEU A 3 -13.58 14.02 11.25
N PHE A 4 -13.97 14.75 10.22
CA PHE A 4 -13.02 15.36 9.29
C PHE A 4 -12.72 16.78 9.73
N ARG A 5 -11.91 16.92 10.79
CA ARG A 5 -11.10 18.14 10.92
C ARG A 5 -10.23 18.16 9.67
N LYS A 6 -10.17 19.31 8.99
CA LYS A 6 -9.16 19.64 7.99
C LYS A 6 -7.82 19.17 8.57
N MET A 7 -7.33 18.03 8.12
CA MET A 7 -5.99 17.57 8.47
C MET A 7 -5.09 18.49 7.69
N ASP A 8 -4.19 19.20 8.37
CA ASP A 8 -3.26 20.10 7.70
C ASP A 8 -2.62 19.33 6.54
N GLU A 9 -2.62 19.93 5.35
CA GLU A 9 -2.10 19.30 4.12
C GLU A 9 -0.69 18.74 4.34
N MET A 10 0.07 19.39 5.22
CA MET A 10 1.38 18.93 5.68
C MET A 10 1.35 17.57 6.38
N GLU A 11 0.41 17.30 7.29
CA GLU A 11 0.30 16.00 7.97
C GLU A 11 -0.16 14.90 7.01
N LEU A 12 -1.07 15.20 6.09
CA LEU A 12 -1.50 14.26 5.04
C LEU A 12 -0.32 13.88 4.13
N SER A 13 0.50 14.85 3.73
CA SER A 13 1.67 14.61 2.88
C SER A 13 2.73 13.71 3.55
N ILE A 14 2.91 13.86 4.87
CA ILE A 14 3.85 13.05 5.66
C ILE A 14 3.31 11.63 5.79
N ASN A 15 2.04 11.46 6.14
CA ASN A 15 1.40 10.14 6.20
C ASN A 15 1.46 9.42 4.85
N PHE A 16 1.30 10.14 3.74
CA PHE A 16 1.38 9.55 2.41
C PHE A 16 2.79 9.05 2.07
N LYS A 17 3.83 9.80 2.46
CA LYS A 17 5.23 9.36 2.34
C LYS A 17 5.51 8.12 3.20
N ALA A 18 5.03 8.11 4.44
CA ALA A 18 5.19 6.97 5.35
C ALA A 18 4.49 5.72 4.83
N LEU A 19 3.27 5.84 4.32
CA LEU A 19 2.52 4.74 3.72
C LEU A 19 3.22 4.18 2.48
N ARG A 20 3.78 5.03 1.63
CA ARG A 20 4.57 4.60 0.46
C ARG A 20 5.82 3.82 0.88
N LEU A 21 6.51 4.26 1.93
CA LEU A 21 7.68 3.57 2.49
C LEU A 21 7.31 2.21 3.08
N ALA A 22 6.23 2.13 3.86
CA ALA A 22 5.72 0.87 4.42
C ALA A 22 5.33 -0.12 3.30
N TRP A 23 4.72 0.37 2.22
CA TRP A 23 4.37 -0.45 1.06
C TRP A 23 5.62 -0.96 0.31
N LEU A 24 6.61 -0.11 0.07
CA LEU A 24 7.88 -0.52 -0.54
C LEU A 24 8.60 -1.59 0.30
N PHE A 25 8.60 -1.43 1.63
CA PHE A 25 9.15 -2.44 2.53
C PHE A 25 8.41 -3.78 2.42
N GLY A 26 7.08 -3.75 2.37
CA GLY A 26 6.25 -4.95 2.17
C GLY A 26 6.57 -5.69 0.87
N ILE A 27 6.74 -4.96 -0.23
CA ILE A 27 7.14 -5.55 -1.52
C ILE A 27 8.51 -6.19 -1.44
N ILE A 28 9.51 -5.50 -0.89
CA ILE A 28 10.87 -6.03 -0.79
C ILE A 28 10.87 -7.31 0.05
N PHE A 29 10.14 -7.32 1.15
CA PHE A 29 10.01 -8.49 2.01
C PHE A 29 9.39 -9.69 1.28
N LEU A 30 8.27 -9.47 0.56
CA LEU A 30 7.63 -10.51 -0.23
C LEU A 30 8.46 -10.96 -1.43
N LEU A 31 9.22 -10.06 -2.06
CA LEU A 31 10.17 -10.41 -3.11
C LEU A 31 11.25 -11.36 -2.58
N VAL A 32 11.84 -11.04 -1.43
CA VAL A 32 12.83 -11.92 -0.77
C VAL A 32 12.19 -13.25 -0.42
N TRP A 33 10.95 -13.25 0.08
CA TRP A 33 10.23 -14.47 0.42
C TRP A 33 10.00 -15.37 -0.80
N VAL A 34 9.45 -14.84 -1.88
CA VAL A 34 9.21 -15.59 -3.13
C VAL A 34 10.52 -16.08 -3.72
N TRP A 35 11.59 -15.29 -3.66
CA TRP A 35 12.92 -15.69 -4.12
C TRP A 35 13.48 -16.85 -3.29
N MET A 36 13.33 -16.80 -1.97
CA MET A 36 13.77 -17.87 -1.07
C MET A 36 12.97 -19.16 -1.32
N ASP A 37 11.66 -19.05 -1.50
CA ASP A 37 10.76 -20.17 -1.81
C ASP A 37 11.09 -20.82 -3.17
N TRP A 38 11.45 -20.00 -4.16
CA TRP A 38 11.91 -20.49 -5.47
C TRP A 38 13.19 -21.31 -5.35
N ILE A 39 14.16 -20.84 -4.56
CA ILE A 39 15.45 -21.51 -4.36
C ILE A 39 15.28 -22.82 -3.59
N ILE A 40 14.43 -22.84 -2.56
CA ILE A 40 14.33 -23.96 -1.60
C ILE A 40 13.26 -24.98 -2.02
N GLY A 41 12.08 -24.52 -2.43
CA GLY A 41 10.90 -25.37 -2.61
C GLY A 41 10.66 -25.89 -4.03
N ARG A 42 11.20 -25.22 -5.06
CA ARG A 42 10.99 -25.52 -6.50
C ARG A 42 9.50 -25.62 -6.91
N THR A 43 8.58 -25.12 -6.08
CA THR A 43 7.14 -25.03 -6.31
C THR A 43 6.74 -23.57 -6.38
N PHE A 44 5.82 -23.24 -7.30
CA PHE A 44 5.28 -21.89 -7.39
C PHE A 44 4.44 -21.59 -6.15
N ASN A 45 4.96 -20.71 -5.27
CA ASN A 45 4.26 -20.29 -4.06
C ASN A 45 3.12 -19.33 -4.42
N SER A 46 1.96 -19.92 -4.72
CA SER A 46 0.72 -19.19 -5.04
C SER A 46 0.28 -18.26 -3.90
N LEU A 47 0.59 -18.59 -2.65
CA LEU A 47 0.29 -17.76 -1.48
C LEU A 47 1.11 -16.46 -1.48
N GLY A 48 2.39 -16.52 -1.83
CA GLY A 48 3.24 -15.33 -1.98
C GLY A 48 2.73 -14.38 -3.07
N VAL A 49 2.23 -14.93 -4.18
CA VAL A 49 1.63 -14.15 -5.27
C VAL A 49 0.30 -13.52 -4.84
N ILE A 50 -0.56 -14.26 -4.14
CA ILE A 50 -1.83 -13.74 -3.61
C ILE A 50 -1.59 -12.59 -2.62
N LEU A 51 -0.56 -12.70 -1.77
CA LEU A 51 -0.17 -11.63 -0.83
C LEU A 51 0.37 -10.39 -1.54
N LEU A 52 1.15 -10.57 -2.61
CA LEU A 52 1.60 -9.45 -3.44
C LEU A 52 0.43 -8.71 -4.12
N VAL A 53 -0.51 -9.47 -4.70
CA VAL A 53 -1.69 -8.90 -5.36
C VAL A 53 -2.59 -8.19 -4.35
N SER A 54 -2.81 -8.75 -3.17
CA SER A 54 -3.63 -8.10 -2.13
C SER A 54 -3.00 -6.80 -1.63
N GLN A 55 -1.67 -6.75 -1.45
CA GLN A 55 -0.97 -5.51 -1.10
C GLN A 55 -1.07 -4.45 -2.21
N LEU A 56 -1.06 -4.85 -3.48
CA LEU A 56 -1.25 -3.94 -4.61
C LEU A 56 -2.67 -3.36 -4.64
N ILE A 57 -3.69 -4.21 -4.38
CA ILE A 57 -5.10 -3.79 -4.30
C ILE A 57 -5.32 -2.82 -3.14
N VAL A 58 -4.77 -3.12 -1.96
CA VAL A 58 -4.86 -2.23 -0.78
C VAL A 58 -4.19 -0.89 -1.06
N TYR A 59 -3.04 -0.89 -1.73
CA TYR A 59 -2.36 0.35 -2.12
C TYR A 59 -3.19 1.18 -3.09
N TRP A 60 -3.74 0.56 -4.14
CA TRP A 60 -4.61 1.22 -5.10
C TRP A 60 -5.89 1.74 -4.47
N ALA A 61 -6.52 0.96 -3.58
CA ALA A 61 -7.70 1.37 -2.84
C ALA A 61 -7.41 2.57 -1.94
N GLY A 62 -6.28 2.57 -1.24
CA GLY A 62 -5.81 3.71 -0.46
C GLY A 62 -5.60 4.95 -1.35
N GLN A 63 -4.88 4.79 -2.47
CA GLN A 63 -4.61 5.89 -3.40
C GLN A 63 -5.90 6.47 -4.00
N ALA A 64 -6.86 5.62 -4.38
CA ALA A 64 -8.15 6.01 -4.93
C ALA A 64 -9.03 6.71 -3.87
N PHE A 65 -9.08 6.19 -2.65
CA PHE A 65 -9.82 6.80 -1.54
C PHE A 65 -9.28 8.20 -1.22
N PHE A 66 -7.96 8.35 -1.18
CA PHE A 66 -7.33 9.66 -0.95
C PHE A 66 -7.52 10.63 -2.12
N LYS A 67 -7.38 10.18 -3.38
CA LYS A 67 -7.70 11.02 -4.55
C LYS A 67 -9.16 11.49 -4.52
N TRP A 68 -10.08 10.63 -4.10
CA TRP A 68 -11.50 10.95 -4.00
C TRP A 68 -11.81 11.91 -2.83
N GLN A 69 -11.01 11.87 -1.76
CA GLN A 69 -11.05 12.87 -0.69
C GLN A 69 -10.54 14.24 -1.16
N LEU A 70 -9.35 14.31 -1.77
CA LEU A 70 -8.79 15.58 -2.24
C LEU A 70 -9.60 16.21 -3.38
N GLY A 71 -10.17 15.40 -4.28
CA GLY A 71 -11.01 15.91 -5.38
C GLY A 71 -12.34 16.53 -4.94
N LYS A 72 -12.71 16.42 -3.65
CA LYS A 72 -13.87 17.10 -3.07
C LYS A 72 -13.55 18.48 -2.50
N ASP A 73 -12.26 18.82 -2.38
CA ASP A 73 -11.81 20.10 -1.82
C ASP A 73 -11.59 21.18 -2.90
N GLU A 74 -11.84 20.85 -4.17
CA GLU A 74 -11.73 21.76 -5.33
C GLU A 74 -13.08 22.33 -5.84
N GLU A 75 -14.23 21.97 -5.24
CA GLU A 75 -15.55 22.58 -5.55
C GLU A 75 -16.07 23.53 -4.46
#